data_AF-A0AAF5PLD0-F1
#
_entry.id   AF-A0AAF5PLD0-F1
#
_cell.length_a   1.000
_cell.length_b   1.000
_cell.length_c   1.000
_cell.angle_alpha   90.00
_cell.angle_beta   90.00
_cell.angle_gamma   90.00
#
_symmetry.space_group_name_H-M   'P 1'
#
loop_
_entity.id
_entity.type
_entity.pdbx_description
1 polymer ?
#
loop_
_entity_poly.entity_id
_entity_poly.type
_entity_poly.pdbx_seq_one_letter_code
_entity_poly.pdbx_strand_id
1 'polypeptide(L)'
;MKGCDWDGLHEYEAQFFGFLPKGFTDVVYNLILEEWAEVVEKKIMPELPLDGVSGEMKLHLKMELVNMIGENNILNSLMNKLEAYTMKYVFHIPDEVTLPEERPNLEVDKEWSVEVANMLRQELEHSIIKMHFYESKHGCCSCEMLRLANELFNREIANNLQTIQLWKTVQKISSGGNFTPNDFSK
;
A
#
# COMPACT_ATOMS: atom_id res chain seq x y z
N MET A 1 34.89 7.45 -14.63
CA MET A 1 34.62 6.93 -13.28
C MET A 1 33.82 5.65 -13.45
N LYS A 2 34.33 4.52 -12.97
CA LYS A 2 33.68 3.21 -13.11
C LYS A 2 32.41 3.20 -12.27
N GLY A 3 31.30 2.75 -12.83
CA GLY A 3 30.06 2.50 -12.10
C GLY A 3 30.35 1.53 -10.97
N CYS A 4 30.07 1.95 -9.74
CA CYS A 4 30.05 1.04 -8.60
C CYS A 4 28.74 0.28 -8.71
N ASP A 5 28.82 -1.05 -8.83
CA ASP A 5 27.68 -1.95 -8.62
C ASP A 5 27.21 -1.75 -7.17
N TRP A 6 26.08 -1.08 -7.00
CA TRP A 6 25.45 -0.86 -5.70
C TRP A 6 24.54 -2.02 -5.28
N ASP A 7 24.37 -3.02 -6.15
CA ASP A 7 23.32 -4.03 -6.03
C ASP A 7 23.50 -5.05 -4.88
N GLY A 8 24.63 -5.04 -4.17
CA GLY A 8 24.87 -5.91 -3.00
C GLY A 8 25.40 -5.21 -1.75
N LEU A 9 25.53 -3.89 -1.75
CA LEU A 9 26.29 -3.16 -0.71
C LEU A 9 25.52 -2.90 0.59
N HIS A 10 24.20 -3.13 0.62
CA HIS A 10 23.34 -2.75 1.75
C HIS A 10 22.30 -3.82 2.14
N GLU A 11 22.55 -5.09 1.82
CA GLU A 11 21.67 -6.19 2.23
C GLU A 11 21.63 -6.32 3.76
N TYR A 12 22.75 -6.08 4.43
CA TYR A 12 22.87 -6.12 5.88
C TYR A 12 22.04 -5.04 6.56
N GLU A 13 22.17 -3.80 6.06
CA GLU A 13 21.33 -2.68 6.45
C GLU A 13 19.86 -2.94 6.15
N ALA A 14 19.53 -3.49 4.98
CA ALA A 14 18.15 -3.78 4.60
C ALA A 14 17.51 -4.84 5.52
N GLN A 15 18.27 -5.86 5.92
CA GLN A 15 17.83 -6.86 6.90
C GLN A 15 17.50 -6.22 8.25
N PHE A 16 18.33 -5.29 8.71
CA PHE A 16 18.13 -4.62 10.00
C PHE A 16 16.98 -3.61 9.98
N PHE A 17 16.95 -2.73 8.97
CA PHE A 17 15.95 -1.65 8.90
C PHE A 17 14.62 -2.09 8.30
N GLY A 18 14.58 -3.22 7.59
CA GLY A 18 13.39 -3.70 6.87
C GLY A 18 13.09 -2.94 5.58
N PHE A 19 13.98 -2.04 5.15
CA PHE A 19 13.92 -1.33 3.88
C PHE A 19 15.32 -1.01 3.39
N LEU A 20 15.47 -0.86 2.07
CA LEU A 20 16.72 -0.37 1.47
C LEU A 20 16.87 1.13 1.76
N PRO A 21 17.99 1.58 2.32
CA PRO A 21 18.24 3.00 2.60
C PRO A 21 18.03 3.94 1.39
N LYS A 22 18.28 3.47 0.16
CA LYS A 22 17.94 4.21 -1.07
C LYS A 22 16.45 4.48 -1.23
N GLY A 23 15.61 3.51 -0.85
CA GLY A 23 14.16 3.67 -0.85
C GLY A 23 13.70 4.79 0.09
N PHE A 24 14.41 5.04 1.18
CA PHE A 24 14.13 6.18 2.05
C PHE A 24 14.38 7.52 1.34
N THR A 25 15.54 7.70 0.69
CA THR A 25 15.86 8.94 -0.01
C THR A 25 14.93 9.21 -1.20
N ASP A 26 14.50 8.16 -1.90
CA ASP A 26 13.52 8.26 -2.99
C ASP A 26 12.15 8.75 -2.48
N VAL A 27 11.70 8.24 -1.33
CA VAL A 27 10.45 8.71 -0.70
C VAL A 27 10.57 10.17 -0.29
N VAL A 28 11.68 10.58 0.31
CA VAL A 28 11.91 11.99 0.68
C VAL A 28 11.93 12.89 -0.55
N TYR A 29 12.55 12.45 -1.65
CA TYR A 29 12.56 13.18 -2.92
C TYR A 29 11.13 13.45 -3.41
N ASN A 30 10.30 12.41 -3.45
CA ASN A 30 8.91 12.52 -3.92
C ASN A 30 8.07 13.42 -3.01
N LEU A 31 8.22 13.32 -1.69
CA LEU A 31 7.52 14.20 -0.74
C LEU A 31 7.86 15.67 -0.96
N ILE A 32 9.13 16.00 -1.24
CA ILE A 32 9.53 17.39 -1.54
C ILE A 32 8.82 17.90 -2.81
N LEU A 33 8.71 17.07 -3.84
CA LEU A 33 8.01 17.45 -5.08
C LEU A 33 6.51 17.65 -4.85
N GLU A 34 5.87 16.77 -4.09
CA GLU A 34 4.45 16.87 -3.73
C GLU A 34 4.18 18.14 -2.93
N GLU A 35 4.97 18.40 -1.88
CA GLU A 35 4.86 19.60 -1.05
C GLU A 35 5.13 20.87 -1.87
N TRP A 36 6.09 20.86 -2.80
CA TRP A 36 6.31 22.00 -3.69
C TRP A 36 5.10 22.27 -4.58
N ALA A 37 4.51 21.22 -5.16
CA ALA A 37 3.30 21.35 -5.96
C ALA A 37 2.13 21.91 -5.14
N GLU A 38 1.99 21.50 -3.89
CA GLU A 38 1.00 22.07 -2.98
C GLU A 38 1.26 23.55 -2.67
N VAL A 39 2.52 23.94 -2.44
CA VAL A 39 2.90 25.34 -2.20
C VAL A 39 2.59 26.20 -3.42
N VAL A 40 2.92 25.73 -4.63
CA VAL A 40 2.58 26.43 -5.87
C VAL A 40 1.08 26.63 -5.97
N GLU A 41 0.28 25.59 -5.71
CA GLU A 41 -1.18 25.66 -5.84
C GLU A 41 -1.84 26.54 -4.77
N LYS A 42 -1.49 26.34 -3.50
CA LYS A 42 -2.21 26.92 -2.36
C LYS A 42 -1.71 28.29 -1.95
N LYS A 43 -0.45 28.64 -2.28
CA LYS A 43 0.18 29.90 -1.86
C LYS A 43 0.58 30.78 -3.03
N ILE A 44 1.26 30.24 -4.03
CA ILE A 44 1.82 31.06 -5.13
C ILE A 44 0.72 31.47 -6.12
N MET A 45 -0.03 30.50 -6.66
CA MET A 45 -1.05 30.77 -7.68
C MET A 45 -2.13 31.79 -7.26
N PRO A 46 -2.64 31.78 -6.01
CA PRO A 46 -3.65 32.74 -5.56
C PRO A 46 -3.13 34.18 -5.38
N GLU A 47 -1.82 34.36 -5.14
CA GLU A 47 -1.21 35.68 -4.94
C GLU A 47 -0.88 36.40 -6.26
N LEU A 48 -0.90 35.68 -7.39
CA LEU A 48 -0.59 36.24 -8.69
C LEU A 48 -1.79 37.03 -9.26
N PRO A 49 -1.57 38.23 -9.84
CA PRO A 49 -2.62 39.04 -10.42
C PRO A 49 -3.06 38.48 -11.79
N LEU A 50 -3.75 37.33 -11.79
CA LEU A 50 -4.16 36.60 -12.99
C LEU A 50 -5.60 36.91 -13.41
N ASP A 51 -6.07 38.13 -13.14
CA ASP A 51 -7.40 38.59 -13.53
C ASP A 51 -7.49 38.72 -15.05
N GLY A 52 -8.48 38.07 -15.66
CA GLY A 52 -8.68 38.06 -17.11
C GLY A 52 -7.79 37.08 -17.90
N VAL A 53 -6.91 36.32 -17.24
CA VAL A 53 -6.09 35.28 -17.88
C VAL A 53 -6.90 34.01 -18.13
N SER A 54 -6.76 33.39 -19.30
CA SER A 54 -7.44 32.13 -19.64
C SER A 54 -7.04 30.98 -18.71
N GLY A 55 -7.95 30.03 -18.50
CA GLY A 55 -7.66 28.86 -17.66
C GLY A 55 -6.48 28.01 -18.15
N GLU A 56 -6.31 27.92 -19.47
CA GLU A 56 -5.19 27.20 -20.10
C GLU A 56 -3.83 27.84 -19.79
N MET A 57 -3.75 29.17 -19.86
CA MET A 57 -2.51 29.89 -19.54
C MET A 57 -2.18 29.80 -18.05
N LYS A 58 -3.20 29.78 -17.17
CA LYS A 58 -3.01 29.54 -15.72
C LYS A 58 -2.46 28.15 -15.45
N LEU A 59 -2.95 27.13 -16.16
CA LEU A 59 -2.45 25.76 -16.04
C LEU A 59 -1.01 25.65 -16.52
N HIS A 60 -0.67 26.27 -17.65
CA HIS A 60 0.70 26.30 -18.16
C HIS A 60 1.66 26.98 -17.17
N LEU A 61 1.27 28.15 -16.62
CA LEU A 61 2.07 28.84 -15.62
C LEU A 61 2.29 27.99 -14.36
N LYS A 62 1.24 27.30 -13.89
CA LYS A 62 1.34 26.38 -12.76
C LYS A 62 2.36 25.27 -13.04
N MET A 63 2.29 24.64 -14.23
CA MET A 63 3.23 23.59 -14.62
C MET A 63 4.67 24.09 -14.63
N GLU A 64 4.93 25.27 -15.22
CA GLU A 64 6.26 25.90 -15.21
C GLU A 64 6.76 26.14 -13.79
N LEU A 65 5.92 26.72 -12.92
CA LEU A 65 6.29 26.99 -11.52
C LEU A 65 6.59 25.71 -10.73
N VAL A 66 5.85 24.63 -10.98
CA VAL A 66 6.14 23.31 -10.38
C VAL A 66 7.47 22.78 -10.91
N ASN A 67 7.72 22.89 -12.22
CA ASN A 67 8.94 22.38 -12.84
C ASN A 67 10.21 23.16 -12.42
N MET A 68 10.09 24.42 -12.00
CA MET A 68 11.23 25.23 -11.54
C MET A 68 12.04 24.56 -10.42
N ILE A 69 11.43 23.72 -9.57
CA ILE A 69 12.20 23.02 -8.51
C ILE A 69 13.20 22.01 -9.08
N GLY A 70 12.90 21.46 -10.26
CA GLY A 70 13.80 20.58 -11.00
C GLY A 70 14.81 21.35 -11.86
N GLU A 71 14.55 22.63 -12.14
CA GLU A 71 15.46 23.48 -12.89
C GLU A 71 16.78 23.69 -12.14
N ASN A 72 17.88 23.78 -12.89
CA ASN A 72 19.25 23.89 -12.36
C ASN A 72 19.78 22.68 -11.60
N ASN A 73 19.04 21.55 -11.55
CA ASN A 73 19.50 20.29 -10.96
C ASN A 73 19.90 20.41 -9.47
N ILE A 74 19.44 21.47 -8.78
CA ILE A 74 19.80 21.76 -7.40
C ILE A 74 19.22 20.72 -6.46
N LEU A 75 17.94 20.38 -6.64
CA LEU A 75 17.25 19.36 -5.83
C LEU A 75 17.96 18.00 -5.97
N ASN A 76 18.23 17.56 -7.19
CA ASN A 76 18.97 16.31 -7.43
C ASN A 76 20.36 16.33 -6.80
N SER A 77 21.10 17.44 -6.91
CA SER A 77 22.42 17.59 -6.28
C SER A 77 22.35 17.52 -4.75
N LEU A 78 21.34 18.15 -4.15
CA LEU A 78 21.09 18.09 -2.71
C LEU A 78 20.73 16.68 -2.27
N MET A 79 19.85 16.02 -3.02
CA MET A 79 19.34 14.69 -2.69
C MET A 79 20.43 13.61 -2.84
N ASN A 80 21.30 13.72 -3.84
CA ASN A 80 22.49 12.87 -3.95
C ASN A 80 23.44 13.04 -2.76
N LYS A 81 23.60 14.27 -2.24
CA LYS A 81 24.42 14.53 -1.05
C LYS A 81 23.75 13.98 0.21
N LEU A 82 22.42 14.14 0.32
CA LEU A 82 21.64 13.60 1.41
C LEU A 82 21.75 12.08 1.43
N GLU A 83 21.55 11.43 0.27
CA GLU A 83 21.72 10.00 0.08
C GLU A 83 23.11 9.56 0.55
N ALA A 84 24.19 10.15 0.00
CA ALA A 84 25.55 9.81 0.43
C ALA A 84 25.77 9.98 1.93
N TYR A 85 25.17 11.00 2.55
CA TYR A 85 25.27 11.23 3.99
C TYR A 85 24.49 10.20 4.81
N THR A 86 23.23 9.94 4.46
CA THR A 86 22.38 8.97 5.15
C THR A 86 22.94 7.57 5.02
N MET A 87 23.43 7.21 3.83
CA MET A 87 24.09 5.94 3.57
C MET A 87 25.32 5.77 4.44
N LYS A 88 26.11 6.83 4.66
CA LYS A 88 27.39 6.73 5.36
C LYS A 88 27.30 6.80 6.89
N TYR A 89 26.35 7.58 7.41
CA TYR A 89 26.34 7.94 8.84
C TYR A 89 25.06 7.58 9.58
N VAL A 90 23.95 7.39 8.87
CA VAL A 90 22.64 7.13 9.51
C VAL A 90 22.27 5.66 9.39
N PHE A 91 22.34 5.13 8.18
CA PHE A 91 21.92 3.76 7.88
C PHE A 91 23.08 2.79 7.80
N HIS A 92 24.34 3.25 7.75
CA HIS A 92 25.48 2.33 7.75
C HIS A 92 25.58 1.57 9.06
N ILE A 93 25.64 0.24 8.97
CA ILE A 93 26.06 -0.60 10.08
C ILE A 93 27.56 -0.86 9.90
N PRO A 94 28.42 -0.47 10.85
CA PRO A 94 29.86 -0.69 10.73
C PRO A 94 30.19 -2.18 10.56
N ASP A 95 31.19 -2.49 9.74
CA ASP A 95 31.59 -3.86 9.42
C ASP A 95 31.99 -4.68 10.67
N GLU A 96 32.44 -4.02 11.74
CA GLU A 96 32.81 -4.69 13.00
C GLU A 96 31.61 -4.98 13.92
N VAL A 97 30.40 -4.52 13.56
CA VAL A 97 29.19 -4.71 14.36
C VAL A 97 28.42 -5.91 13.84
N THR A 98 28.35 -6.95 14.67
CA THR A 98 27.41 -8.06 14.44
C THR A 98 26.05 -7.72 15.03
N LEU A 99 25.01 -7.81 14.20
CA LEU A 99 23.64 -7.65 14.60
C LEU A 99 23.22 -8.69 15.65
N PRO A 100 22.37 -8.31 16.63
CA PRO A 100 21.87 -9.25 17.64
C PRO A 100 21.25 -10.53 17.05
N GLU A 101 20.57 -10.40 15.91
CA GLU A 101 19.91 -11.48 15.19
C GLU A 101 20.90 -12.52 14.65
N GLU A 102 22.15 -12.11 14.40
CA GLU A 102 23.21 -12.97 13.86
C GLU A 102 24.16 -13.52 14.91
N ARG A 103 24.01 -13.12 16.18
CA ARG A 103 24.82 -13.70 17.27
C ARG A 103 24.79 -15.23 17.31
N PRO A 104 23.66 -15.91 17.07
CA PRO A 104 23.64 -17.37 16.98
C PRO A 104 24.51 -17.94 15.84
N ASN A 105 24.74 -17.19 14.76
CA ASN A 105 25.60 -17.61 13.64
C ASN A 105 27.10 -17.49 13.98
N LEU A 106 27.46 -16.66 14.98
CA LEU A 106 28.84 -16.58 15.49
C LEU A 106 29.18 -17.78 16.39
N GLU A 107 28.17 -18.40 16.98
CA GLU A 107 28.30 -19.67 17.69
C GLU A 107 28.33 -20.79 16.66
N VAL A 108 29.53 -21.10 16.15
CA VAL A 108 29.72 -22.27 15.30
C VAL A 108 29.38 -23.51 16.12
N ASP A 109 28.17 -24.01 15.94
CA ASP A 109 27.78 -25.28 16.52
C ASP A 109 28.67 -26.37 15.91
N LYS A 110 29.46 -27.05 16.76
CA LYS A 110 30.42 -28.07 16.30
C LYS A 110 29.72 -29.26 15.66
N GLU A 111 28.39 -29.37 15.80
CA GLU A 111 27.54 -30.37 15.18
C GLU A 111 26.96 -29.94 13.82
N TRP A 112 27.13 -28.68 13.42
CA TRP A 112 26.62 -28.18 12.14
C TRP A 112 27.46 -28.72 10.97
N SER A 113 26.88 -29.67 10.21
CA SER A 113 27.51 -30.26 9.02
C SER A 113 26.71 -29.94 7.75
N VAL A 114 27.38 -30.06 6.59
CA VAL A 114 26.75 -29.85 5.28
C VAL A 114 25.58 -30.81 5.08
N GLU A 115 25.66 -32.01 5.66
CA GLU A 115 24.60 -33.01 5.64
C GLU A 115 23.37 -32.57 6.46
N VAL A 116 23.56 -31.98 7.64
CA VAL A 116 22.48 -31.42 8.48
C VAL A 116 21.79 -30.26 7.77
N ALA A 117 22.56 -29.35 7.17
CA ALA A 117 22.03 -28.23 6.40
C ALA A 117 21.23 -28.69 5.17
N ASN A 118 21.70 -29.72 4.46
CA ASN A 118 20.99 -30.29 3.32
C ASN A 118 19.70 -31.03 3.72
N MET A 119 19.69 -31.74 4.86
CA MET A 119 18.45 -32.33 5.39
C MET A 119 17.42 -31.26 5.70
N LEU A 120 17.82 -30.21 6.43
CA LEU A 120 16.93 -29.09 6.76
C LEU A 120 16.40 -28.39 5.50
N ARG A 121 17.26 -28.19 4.48
CA ARG A 121 16.83 -27.65 3.19
C ARG A 121 15.76 -28.51 2.52
N GLN A 122 15.94 -29.84 2.50
CA GLN A 122 14.96 -30.77 1.93
C GLN A 122 13.64 -30.77 2.70
N GLU A 123 13.67 -30.67 4.03
CA GLU A 123 12.46 -30.55 4.85
C GLU A 123 11.71 -29.24 4.62
N LEU A 124 12.44 -28.13 4.47
CA LEU A 124 11.90 -26.81 4.12
C LEU A 124 11.30 -26.82 2.71
N GLU A 125 12.02 -27.33 1.71
CA GLU A 125 11.51 -27.48 0.34
C GLU A 125 10.22 -28.32 0.32
N HIS A 126 10.18 -29.45 1.05
CA HIS A 126 8.99 -30.27 1.17
C HIS A 126 7.84 -29.55 1.87
N SER A 127 8.12 -28.74 2.90
CA SER A 127 7.12 -27.94 3.61
C SER A 127 6.55 -26.80 2.77
N ILE A 128 7.39 -26.13 1.98
CA ILE A 128 6.99 -25.08 1.03
C ILE A 128 6.13 -25.69 -0.08
N ILE A 129 6.55 -26.82 -0.67
CA ILE A 129 5.77 -27.53 -1.69
C ILE A 129 4.42 -27.98 -1.11
N LYS A 130 4.41 -28.50 0.12
CA LYS A 130 3.18 -28.86 0.81
C LYS A 130 2.29 -27.63 1.00
N MET A 131 2.83 -26.52 1.47
CA MET A 131 2.09 -25.27 1.67
C MET A 131 1.51 -24.75 0.34
N HIS A 132 2.29 -24.69 -0.74
CA HIS A 132 1.79 -24.35 -2.08
C HIS A 132 0.77 -25.35 -2.62
N PHE A 133 0.89 -26.64 -2.31
CA PHE A 133 -0.13 -27.64 -2.66
C PHE A 133 -1.42 -27.42 -1.87
N TYR A 134 -1.33 -27.04 -0.58
CA TYR A 134 -2.49 -26.64 0.22
C TYR A 134 -3.10 -25.33 -0.31
N GLU A 135 -2.32 -24.32 -0.68
CA GLU A 135 -2.80 -23.07 -1.29
C GLU A 135 -3.44 -23.31 -2.67
N SER A 136 -2.91 -24.24 -3.46
CA SER A 136 -3.47 -24.64 -4.76
C SER A 136 -4.76 -25.45 -4.61
N LYS A 137 -4.85 -26.32 -3.58
CA LYS A 137 -6.06 -27.12 -3.30
C LYS A 137 -7.14 -26.35 -2.53
N HIS A 138 -6.76 -25.33 -1.77
CA HIS A 138 -7.63 -24.37 -1.10
C HIS A 138 -7.57 -23.00 -1.76
N GLY A 139 -7.42 -22.99 -3.10
CA GLY A 139 -7.34 -21.80 -3.93
C GLY A 139 -8.27 -20.70 -3.42
N CYS A 140 -7.65 -19.73 -2.75
CA CYS A 140 -8.24 -18.49 -2.26
C CYS A 140 -9.24 -18.67 -1.10
N CYS A 141 -8.74 -18.78 0.14
CA CYS A 141 -9.54 -18.62 1.36
C CYS A 141 -10.31 -17.27 1.36
N SER A 142 -9.75 -16.24 0.72
CA SER A 142 -10.44 -14.98 0.42
C SER A 142 -11.60 -15.11 -0.57
N CYS A 143 -11.58 -16.06 -1.51
CA CYS A 143 -12.66 -16.31 -2.47
C CYS A 143 -13.81 -17.09 -1.84
N GLU A 144 -13.53 -18.02 -0.93
CA GLU A 144 -14.58 -18.70 -0.16
C GLU A 144 -15.23 -17.75 0.86
N MET A 145 -14.45 -16.87 1.49
CA MET A 145 -14.97 -15.76 2.30
C MET A 145 -15.80 -14.78 1.46
N LEU A 146 -15.36 -14.41 0.25
CA LEU A 146 -16.12 -13.57 -0.67
C LEU A 146 -17.40 -14.26 -1.15
N ARG A 147 -17.37 -15.56 -1.44
CA ARG A 147 -18.56 -16.34 -1.83
C ARG A 147 -19.59 -16.36 -0.70
N LEU A 148 -19.17 -16.69 0.53
CA LEU A 148 -20.03 -16.69 1.71
C LEU A 148 -20.57 -15.30 2.02
N ALA A 149 -19.74 -14.25 1.91
CA ALA A 149 -20.19 -12.88 2.06
C ALA A 149 -21.25 -12.51 1.00
N ASN A 150 -21.04 -12.90 -0.26
CA ASN A 150 -21.98 -12.62 -1.34
C ASN A 150 -23.31 -13.36 -1.16
N GLU A 151 -23.28 -14.61 -0.67
CA GLU A 151 -24.49 -15.37 -0.32
C GLU A 151 -25.27 -14.71 0.83
N LEU A 152 -24.57 -14.20 1.85
CA LEU A 152 -25.18 -13.45 2.96
C LEU A 152 -25.81 -12.14 2.48
N PHE A 153 -25.10 -11.37 1.64
CA PHE A 153 -25.63 -10.12 1.08
C PHE A 153 -26.88 -10.36 0.22
N ASN A 154 -26.88 -11.38 -0.64
CA ASN A 154 -28.04 -11.70 -1.46
C ASN A 154 -29.26 -12.09 -0.63
N ARG A 155 -29.05 -12.83 0.46
CA ARG A 155 -30.12 -13.20 1.39
C ARG A 155 -30.72 -11.97 2.09
N GLU A 156 -29.87 -11.05 2.53
CA GLU A 156 -30.31 -9.84 3.21
C GLU A 156 -31.07 -8.89 2.26
N ILE A 157 -30.62 -8.78 1.01
CA ILE A 157 -31.34 -8.05 -0.04
C ILE A 157 -32.74 -8.65 -0.25
N ALA A 158 -32.86 -9.98 -0.33
CA ALA A 158 -34.16 -10.65 -0.48
C ALA A 158 -35.10 -10.39 0.70
N ASN A 159 -34.58 -10.45 1.94
CA ASN A 159 -35.35 -10.16 3.15
C ASN A 159 -35.85 -8.70 3.16
N ASN A 160 -34.99 -7.75 2.80
CA ASN A 160 -35.35 -6.34 2.72
C ASN A 160 -36.41 -6.08 1.64
N LEU A 161 -36.31 -6.73 0.48
CA LEU A 161 -37.34 -6.64 -0.56
C LEU A 161 -38.69 -7.21 -0.09
N GLN A 162 -38.69 -8.34 0.61
CA GLN A 162 -39.92 -8.88 1.21
C GLN A 162 -40.53 -7.93 2.25
N THR A 163 -39.69 -7.33 3.09
CA THR A 163 -40.12 -6.36 4.10
C THR A 163 -40.74 -5.11 3.46
N ILE A 164 -40.13 -4.61 2.38
CA ILE A 164 -40.69 -3.50 1.59
C ILE A 164 -42.04 -3.89 0.95
N GLN A 165 -42.18 -5.11 0.45
CA GLN A 165 -43.45 -5.60 -0.10
C GLN A 165 -44.54 -5.71 0.97
N LEU A 166 -44.19 -6.24 2.15
CA LEU A 166 -45.08 -6.28 3.32
C LEU A 166 -45.50 -4.87 3.73
N TRP A 167 -44.56 -3.94 3.83
CA TRP A 167 -44.86 -2.55 4.18
C TRP A 167 -45.75 -1.86 3.14
N LYS A 168 -45.49 -2.05 1.84
CA LYS A 168 -46.37 -1.57 0.76
C LYS A 168 -47.77 -2.19 0.84
N THR A 169 -47.88 -3.45 1.23
CA THR A 169 -49.16 -4.14 1.43
C THR A 169 -49.92 -3.56 2.63
N VAL A 170 -49.22 -3.36 3.75
CA VAL A 170 -49.77 -2.71 4.95
C VAL A 170 -50.22 -1.28 4.63
N GLN A 171 -49.43 -0.52 3.86
CA GLN A 171 -49.81 0.82 3.42
C GLN A 171 -51.04 0.81 2.51
N LYS A 172 -51.16 -0.15 1.58
CA LYS A 172 -52.38 -0.31 0.76
C LYS A 172 -53.60 -0.64 1.62
N ILE A 173 -53.44 -1.46 2.66
CA ILE A 173 -54.51 -1.77 3.61
C ILE A 173 -54.87 -0.52 4.44
N SER A 174 -53.88 0.26 4.89
CA SER A 174 -54.13 1.46 5.69
C SER A 174 -54.64 2.66 4.88
N SER A 175 -54.33 2.74 3.58
CA SER A 175 -54.85 3.73 2.64
C SER A 175 -56.16 3.29 1.96
N GLY A 176 -56.55 2.02 2.13
CA GLY A 176 -57.80 1.42 1.65
C GLY A 176 -58.83 1.20 2.75
N GLY A 177 -58.99 2.17 3.66
CA GLY A 177 -60.02 2.17 4.70
C GLY A 177 -61.34 2.79 4.23
N ASN A 178 -62.04 2.13 3.31
CA ASN A 178 -63.50 2.26 3.17
C ASN A 178 -64.10 0.86 3.37
N PHE A 179 -64.10 0.40 4.62
CA PHE A 179 -64.94 -0.71 5.03
C PHE A 179 -66.37 -0.16 5.21
N THR A 180 -67.19 -0.28 4.17
CA THR A 180 -68.64 -0.29 4.33
C THR A 180 -69.05 -1.63 4.94
N PRO A 181 -69.69 -1.65 6.12
CA PRO A 181 -70.27 -2.87 6.67
C PRO A 181 -71.61 -3.13 5.95
N ASN A 182 -71.75 -4.30 5.32
CA ASN A 182 -72.97 -4.99 4.84
C ASN A 182 -72.50 -5.93 3.70
N ASP A 183 -72.75 -7.24 3.62
CA ASP A 183 -73.88 -8.04 4.08
C ASP A 183 -73.42 -9.47 4.44
N PHE A 184 -73.73 -9.92 5.65
CA PHE A 184 -74.15 -11.32 5.84
C PHE A 184 -75.62 -11.38 5.43
N SER A 185 -75.95 -11.92 4.25
CA SER A 185 -77.26 -12.55 3.93
C SER A 185 -77.36 -13.03 2.48
N LYS A 186 -77.04 -14.32 2.25
CA LYS A 186 -78.01 -15.36 1.83
C LYS A 186 -77.28 -16.67 1.57
#